data_AF-A0A125T2P4-F1
#
_entry.id   AF-A0A125T2P4-F1
#
_cell.length_a   1.000
_cell.length_b   1.000
_cell.length_c   1.000
_cell.angle_alpha   90.00
_cell.angle_beta   90.00
_cell.angle_gamma   90.00
#
_symmetry.space_group_name_H-M   'P 1'
#
loop_
_entity.id
_entity.type
_entity.pdbx_description
1 polymer ?
#
loop_
_entity_poly.entity_id
_entity_poly.type
_entity_poly.pdbx_seq_one_letter_code
_entity_poly.pdbx_strand_id
1 'polypeptide(L)'
;MQSLHIYAIVIILAHMHTPLLALVTEATMATENTASRPEGFTTNWEYSPSVSSLFGTFMGVAVFGWLVSVFLSVIHFWALPQIPEGAEVAGSLKVIMSDWGYVLGVPLATLGALYYLATIALAAWWFDTRHPLIIKILTPITATGVIASAYFVWLQLVPIGEICPFCMISAAATVVLFALELMILRASDAPSAKELWQDAGNLWQQSAMKWPMLLLSVGGLTLLVVWAATFAPVPGT
;
A
#
# COMPACT_ATOMS: atom_id res chain seq x y z
N MET A 1 -5.29 1.03 35.36
CA MET A 1 -3.99 1.19 34.68
C MET A 1 -4.02 0.82 33.18
N GLN A 2 -5.11 0.28 32.64
CA GLN A 2 -5.22 -0.15 31.24
C GLN A 2 -5.68 0.97 30.27
N SER A 3 -6.36 2.01 30.76
CA SER A 3 -6.82 3.14 29.93
C SER A 3 -5.71 4.14 29.56
N LEU A 4 -4.56 4.13 30.25
CA LEU A 4 -3.48 5.09 29.97
C LEU A 4 -2.69 4.74 28.70
N HIS A 5 -2.62 3.46 28.32
CA HIS A 5 -1.92 3.01 27.11
C HIS A 5 -2.73 3.27 25.83
N ILE A 6 -4.07 3.22 25.90
CA ILE A 6 -4.94 3.53 24.77
C ILE A 6 -4.88 5.03 24.44
N TYR A 7 -4.85 5.90 25.46
CA TYR A 7 -4.69 7.34 25.27
C TYR A 7 -3.32 7.72 24.68
N ALA A 8 -2.24 7.02 25.05
CA ALA A 8 -0.92 7.24 24.46
C ALA A 8 -0.89 6.93 22.95
N ILE A 9 -1.57 5.86 22.52
CA ILE A 9 -1.67 5.49 21.09
C ILE A 9 -2.50 6.51 20.29
N VAL A 10 -3.60 7.01 20.87
CA VAL A 10 -4.44 8.04 20.21
C VAL A 10 -3.72 9.39 20.12
N ILE A 11 -2.90 9.76 21.12
CA ILE A 11 -2.10 11.00 21.09
C ILE A 11 -0.96 10.90 20.06
N ILE A 12 -0.34 9.73 19.93
CA ILE A 12 0.68 9.46 18.90
C ILE A 12 0.07 9.50 17.49
N LEU A 13 -1.13 8.94 17.29
CA LEU A 13 -1.87 9.02 16.03
C LEU A 13 -2.34 10.46 15.71
N ALA A 14 -2.69 11.25 16.73
CA ALA A 14 -3.07 12.66 16.56
C ALA A 14 -1.88 13.58 16.23
N HIS A 15 -0.67 13.25 16.70
CA HIS A 15 0.56 14.02 16.38
C HIS A 15 1.13 13.73 14.99
N MET A 16 0.62 12.72 14.28
CA MET A 16 0.96 12.45 12.87
C MET A 16 0.09 13.21 11.86
N HIS A 17 -1.00 13.86 12.30
CA HIS A 17 -1.93 14.58 11.39
C HIS A 17 -1.52 16.04 11.11
N THR A 18 -0.69 16.64 11.97
CA THR A 18 -0.24 18.03 11.85
C THR A 18 0.74 18.34 10.70
N PRO A 19 1.68 17.45 10.27
CA PRO A 19 2.56 17.77 9.16
C PRO A 19 1.86 17.73 7.78
N LEU A 20 0.72 17.04 7.68
CA LEU A 20 0.01 16.87 6.40
C LEU A 20 -0.66 18.16 5.90
N LEU A 21 -1.11 19.03 6.82
CA LEU A 21 -1.76 20.31 6.46
C LEU A 21 -0.73 21.42 6.15
N ALA A 22 0.45 21.38 6.77
CA ALA A 22 1.54 22.32 6.51
C ALA A 22 2.18 22.07 5.13
N LEU A 23 2.38 20.80 4.76
CA LEU A 23 2.96 20.40 3.46
C LEU A 23 2.10 20.77 2.24
N VAL A 24 0.77 20.75 2.37
CA VAL A 24 -0.15 21.15 1.27
C VAL A 24 -0.09 22.66 1.02
N THR A 25 0.22 23.45 2.05
CA THR A 25 0.27 24.92 1.96
C THR A 25 1.59 25.43 1.36
N GLU A 26 2.71 24.73 1.61
CA GLU A 26 4.01 25.07 1.00
C GLU A 26 4.06 24.71 -0.50
N ALA A 27 3.36 23.66 -0.93
CA ALA A 27 3.33 23.24 -2.33
C ALA A 27 2.65 24.27 -3.27
N THR A 28 1.76 25.11 -2.76
CA THR A 28 1.06 26.14 -3.55
C THR A 28 1.87 27.41 -3.84
N MET A 29 3.02 27.64 -3.20
CA MET A 29 3.79 28.88 -3.36
C MET A 29 5.03 28.77 -4.27
N ALA A 30 5.35 27.59 -4.81
CA ALA A 30 6.54 27.38 -5.64
C ALA A 30 6.29 27.54 -7.16
N THR A 31 5.10 27.96 -7.59
CA THR A 31 4.69 28.00 -9.01
C THR A 31 4.95 29.33 -9.72
N GLU A 32 6.03 30.05 -9.41
CA GLU A 32 6.34 31.30 -10.13
C GLU A 32 7.85 31.62 -10.25
N ASN A 33 8.60 30.77 -10.96
CA ASN A 33 9.83 31.09 -11.72
C ASN A 33 10.48 29.76 -12.14
N THR A 34 10.74 29.45 -13.41
CA THR A 34 11.89 30.00 -14.16
C THR A 34 11.83 29.48 -15.60
N ALA A 35 12.28 30.33 -16.51
CA ALA A 35 12.39 30.18 -17.95
C ALA A 35 13.25 29.01 -18.48
N SER A 36 12.93 28.63 -19.72
CA SER A 36 13.77 28.07 -20.81
C SER A 36 14.71 26.87 -20.51
N ARG A 37 14.31 25.67 -20.96
CA ARG A 37 15.17 24.48 -21.12
C ARG A 37 15.09 23.94 -22.57
N PRO A 38 16.18 23.32 -23.07
CA PRO A 38 16.38 23.02 -24.49
C PRO A 38 15.47 21.89 -24.98
N GLU A 39 15.13 21.97 -26.28
CA GLU A 39 14.16 21.13 -26.96
C GLU A 39 14.62 19.67 -27.08
N GLY A 40 13.81 18.77 -26.52
CA GLY A 40 14.06 17.33 -26.51
C GLY A 40 13.13 16.55 -25.58
N PHE A 41 12.40 17.23 -24.67
CA PHE A 41 11.44 16.60 -23.77
C PHE A 41 10.40 17.63 -23.29
N THR A 42 9.32 17.83 -24.04
CA THR A 42 8.28 18.84 -23.75
C THR A 42 6.87 18.28 -23.71
N THR A 43 6.70 16.99 -23.43
CA THR A 43 5.37 16.47 -23.07
C THR A 43 5.15 16.67 -21.58
N ASN A 44 4.73 17.88 -21.20
CA ASN A 44 4.00 18.06 -19.95
C ASN A 44 2.71 17.25 -20.11
N TRP A 45 2.63 16.09 -19.46
CA TRP A 45 1.44 15.26 -19.49
C TRP A 45 0.33 15.97 -18.71
N GLU A 46 -0.47 16.77 -19.41
CA GLU A 46 -1.63 17.44 -18.84
C GLU A 46 -2.76 16.42 -18.64
N TYR A 47 -2.98 16.03 -17.38
CA TYR A 47 -4.09 15.17 -17.01
C TYR A 47 -5.28 16.01 -16.56
N SER A 48 -6.49 15.57 -16.94
CA SER A 48 -7.73 16.11 -16.41
C SER A 48 -7.78 16.02 -14.87
N PRO A 49 -8.40 16.99 -14.18
CA PRO A 49 -8.60 16.95 -12.72
C PRO A 49 -9.23 15.64 -12.24
N SER A 50 -10.08 15.02 -13.05
CA SER A 50 -10.70 13.73 -12.76
C SER A 50 -9.68 12.62 -12.52
N VAL A 51 -8.59 12.56 -13.30
CA VAL A 51 -7.54 11.54 -13.14
C VAL A 51 -6.78 11.73 -11.83
N SER A 52 -6.52 12.99 -11.45
CA SER A 52 -5.87 13.33 -10.18
C SER A 52 -6.75 12.91 -8.99
N SER A 53 -8.07 13.12 -9.09
CA SER A 53 -9.03 12.67 -8.08
C SER A 53 -9.13 11.15 -7.97
N LEU A 54 -9.05 10.42 -9.09
CA LEU A 54 -9.04 8.96 -9.10
C LEU A 54 -7.78 8.41 -8.42
N PHE A 55 -6.60 8.97 -8.71
CA PHE A 55 -5.36 8.61 -8.02
C PHE A 55 -5.40 8.95 -6.52
N GLY A 56 -6.03 10.06 -6.14
CA GLY A 56 -6.25 10.40 -4.73
C GLY A 56 -7.13 9.36 -4.01
N THR A 57 -8.20 8.91 -4.67
CA THR A 57 -9.08 7.85 -4.14
C THR A 57 -8.35 6.51 -4.07
N PHE A 58 -7.59 6.17 -5.11
CA PHE A 58 -6.73 4.98 -5.16
C PHE A 58 -5.77 4.96 -3.98
N MET A 59 -5.08 6.08 -3.73
CA MET A 59 -4.17 6.23 -2.60
C MET A 59 -4.88 6.00 -1.26
N GLY A 60 -6.06 6.60 -1.06
CA GLY A 60 -6.84 6.42 0.17
C GLY A 60 -7.23 4.96 0.43
N VAL A 61 -7.69 4.25 -0.62
CA VAL A 61 -8.01 2.82 -0.52
C VAL A 61 -6.77 1.98 -0.24
N ALA A 62 -5.64 2.28 -0.89
CA ALA A 62 -4.39 1.56 -0.69
C ALA A 62 -3.84 1.75 0.73
N VAL A 63 -3.92 2.97 1.29
CA VAL A 63 -3.57 3.25 2.69
C VAL A 63 -4.46 2.46 3.65
N PHE A 64 -5.77 2.41 3.40
CA PHE A 64 -6.68 1.62 4.22
C PHE A 64 -6.36 0.12 4.16
N GLY A 65 -6.11 -0.43 2.97
CA GLY A 65 -5.64 -1.80 2.80
C GLY A 65 -4.33 -2.08 3.53
N TRP A 66 -3.36 -1.16 3.44
CA TRP A 66 -2.10 -1.25 4.16
C TRP A 66 -2.29 -1.31 5.68
N LEU A 67 -3.15 -0.46 6.25
CA LEU A 67 -3.46 -0.47 7.69
C LEU A 67 -4.07 -1.81 8.13
N VAL A 68 -5.01 -2.35 7.36
CA VAL A 68 -5.62 -3.68 7.64
C VAL A 68 -4.55 -4.78 7.59
N SER A 69 -3.68 -4.76 6.58
CA SER A 69 -2.59 -5.74 6.47
C SER A 69 -1.57 -5.61 7.60
N VAL A 70 -1.15 -4.41 7.98
CA VAL A 70 -0.25 -4.18 9.13
C VAL A 70 -0.89 -4.68 10.42
N PHE A 71 -2.17 -4.40 10.64
CA PHE A 71 -2.91 -4.90 11.80
C PHE A 71 -2.90 -6.44 11.87
N LEU A 72 -3.17 -7.11 10.75
CA LEU A 72 -3.10 -8.57 10.69
C LEU A 72 -1.66 -9.11 10.86
N SER A 73 -0.65 -8.42 10.35
CA SER A 73 0.76 -8.78 10.58
C SER A 73 1.11 -8.71 12.07
N VAL A 74 0.66 -7.66 12.78
CA VAL A 74 0.84 -7.56 14.24
C VAL A 74 0.16 -8.74 14.95
N ILE A 75 -1.05 -9.14 14.54
CA ILE A 75 -1.71 -10.32 15.12
C ILE A 75 -0.85 -11.58 14.92
N HIS A 76 -0.31 -11.81 13.73
CA HIS A 76 0.53 -12.98 13.45
C HIS A 76 1.79 -13.03 14.30
N PHE A 77 2.43 -11.88 14.50
CA PHE A 77 3.69 -11.83 15.23
C PHE A 77 3.52 -11.82 16.74
N TRP A 78 2.42 -11.27 17.26
CA TRP A 78 2.26 -11.00 18.68
C TRP A 78 1.18 -11.84 19.34
N ALA A 79 0.02 -11.96 18.71
CA ALA A 79 -1.12 -12.64 19.32
C ALA A 79 -1.09 -14.15 19.09
N LEU A 80 -0.74 -14.61 17.89
CA LEU A 80 -0.75 -16.05 17.56
C LEU A 80 0.23 -16.89 18.40
N PRO A 81 1.48 -16.44 18.67
CA PRO A 81 2.42 -17.23 19.49
C PRO A 81 1.99 -17.43 20.94
N GLN A 82 0.99 -16.69 21.43
CA GLN A 82 0.49 -16.80 22.81
C GLN A 82 -0.61 -17.86 22.94
N ILE A 83 -1.12 -18.39 21.82
CA ILE A 83 -2.21 -19.36 21.80
C ILE A 83 -1.63 -20.76 22.01
N PRO A 84 -2.11 -21.54 23.00
CA PRO A 84 -1.63 -22.89 23.24
C PRO A 84 -1.82 -23.81 22.03
N GLU A 85 -0.84 -24.69 21.81
CA GLU A 85 -0.93 -25.75 20.80
C GLU A 85 -2.14 -26.65 21.12
N GLY A 86 -3.07 -26.77 20.16
CA GLY A 86 -4.29 -27.58 20.32
C GLY A 86 -5.53 -26.83 20.80
N ALA A 87 -5.48 -25.50 20.95
CA ALA A 87 -6.69 -24.70 21.17
C ALA A 87 -7.68 -24.86 20.00
N GLU A 88 -8.96 -25.05 20.29
CA GLU A 88 -10.01 -25.03 19.27
C GLU A 88 -10.15 -23.60 18.70
N VAL A 89 -9.76 -23.42 17.44
CA VAL A 89 -9.84 -22.14 16.73
C VAL A 89 -10.99 -22.14 15.73
N ALA A 90 -11.71 -21.02 15.64
CA ALA A 90 -12.84 -20.85 14.73
C ALA A 90 -12.79 -19.48 14.03
N GLY A 91 -13.57 -19.33 12.95
CA GLY A 91 -13.69 -18.09 12.19
C GLY A 91 -12.33 -17.56 11.69
N SER A 92 -12.11 -16.25 11.86
CA SER A 92 -10.87 -15.58 11.42
C SER A 92 -9.60 -16.23 11.94
N LEU A 93 -9.62 -16.77 13.17
CA LEU A 93 -8.44 -17.37 13.79
C LEU A 93 -8.05 -18.67 13.08
N LYS A 94 -9.05 -19.48 12.67
CA LYS A 94 -8.82 -20.68 11.87
C LYS A 94 -8.28 -20.35 10.47
N VAL A 95 -8.68 -19.23 9.88
CA VAL A 95 -8.15 -18.77 8.58
C VAL A 95 -6.68 -18.36 8.70
N ILE A 96 -6.35 -17.48 9.65
CA ILE A 96 -4.99 -16.91 9.77
C ILE A 96 -3.96 -17.90 10.35
N MET A 97 -4.40 -18.88 11.15
CA MET A 97 -3.56 -19.97 11.65
C MET A 97 -3.40 -21.13 10.67
N SER A 98 -4.13 -21.13 9.54
CA SER A 98 -4.04 -22.22 8.57
C SER A 98 -2.68 -22.25 7.87
N ASP A 99 -2.37 -23.38 7.22
CA ASP A 99 -1.16 -23.53 6.38
C ASP A 99 -1.08 -22.46 5.28
N TRP A 100 -2.23 -21.91 4.86
CA TRP A 100 -2.34 -20.86 3.85
C TRP A 100 -2.13 -19.44 4.41
N GLY A 101 -2.12 -19.28 5.74
CA GLY A 101 -1.80 -18.04 6.43
C GLY A 101 -0.32 -17.64 6.30
N TYR A 102 0.53 -18.57 5.85
CA TYR A 102 1.96 -18.37 5.68
C TYR A 102 2.39 -18.75 4.26
N VAL A 103 3.30 -17.96 3.70
CA VAL A 103 3.95 -18.25 2.42
C VAL A 103 5.46 -18.20 2.65
N LEU A 104 6.13 -19.34 2.46
CA LEU A 104 7.57 -19.49 2.73
C LEU A 104 7.97 -19.06 4.16
N GLY A 105 7.09 -19.31 5.14
CA GLY A 105 7.30 -18.93 6.54
C GLY A 105 7.01 -17.46 6.85
N VAL A 106 6.63 -16.65 5.87
CA VAL A 106 6.24 -15.25 6.06
C VAL A 106 4.71 -15.15 6.17
N PRO A 107 4.15 -14.44 7.16
CA PRO A 107 2.71 -14.21 7.23
C PRO A 107 2.20 -13.57 5.94
N LEU A 108 1.13 -14.14 5.37
CA LEU A 108 0.51 -13.62 4.16
C LEU A 108 0.06 -12.16 4.33
N ALA A 109 -0.36 -11.78 5.54
CA ALA A 109 -0.68 -10.41 5.90
C ALA A 109 0.48 -9.43 5.62
N THR A 110 1.72 -9.83 5.88
CA THR A 110 2.92 -9.01 5.65
C THR A 110 3.19 -8.84 4.16
N LEU A 111 2.97 -9.88 3.35
CA LEU A 111 3.03 -9.77 1.90
C LEU A 111 1.95 -8.83 1.36
N GLY A 112 0.75 -8.87 1.94
CA GLY A 112 -0.32 -7.90 1.67
C GLY A 112 0.09 -6.47 2.00
N ALA A 113 0.74 -6.26 3.15
CA ALA A 113 1.24 -4.93 3.53
C ALA A 113 2.29 -4.42 2.53
N LEU A 114 3.21 -5.28 2.07
CA LEU A 114 4.18 -4.91 1.04
C LEU A 114 3.51 -4.58 -0.30
N TYR A 115 2.49 -5.33 -0.68
CA TYR A 115 1.70 -5.06 -1.87
C TYR A 115 1.07 -3.67 -1.82
N TYR A 116 0.33 -3.35 -0.75
CA TYR A 116 -0.29 -2.04 -0.62
C TYR A 116 0.75 -0.92 -0.56
N LEU A 117 1.85 -1.11 0.16
CA LEU A 117 2.93 -0.13 0.24
C LEU A 117 3.56 0.15 -1.14
N ALA A 118 3.75 -0.87 -1.97
CA ALA A 118 4.23 -0.70 -3.34
C ALA A 118 3.23 0.09 -4.19
N THR A 119 1.93 -0.19 -4.09
CA THR A 119 0.90 0.56 -4.82
C THR A 119 0.80 2.03 -4.37
N ILE A 120 0.95 2.29 -3.06
CA ILE A 120 1.04 3.64 -2.48
C ILE A 120 2.25 4.39 -3.04
N ALA A 121 3.43 3.75 -3.05
CA ALA A 121 4.65 4.38 -3.55
C ALA A 121 4.54 4.72 -5.04
N LEU A 122 3.98 3.83 -5.86
CA LEU A 122 3.75 4.09 -7.29
C LEU A 122 2.74 5.20 -7.51
N ALA A 123 1.61 5.21 -6.80
CA ALA A 123 0.63 6.29 -6.90
C ALA A 123 1.23 7.65 -6.49
N ALA A 124 2.08 7.69 -5.46
CA ALA A 124 2.77 8.91 -5.03
C ALA A 124 3.79 9.36 -6.09
N TRP A 125 4.50 8.41 -6.69
CA TRP A 125 5.45 8.70 -7.78
C TRP A 125 4.74 9.26 -9.02
N TRP A 126 3.50 8.84 -9.28
CA TRP A 126 2.67 9.44 -10.33
C TRP A 126 2.33 10.90 -10.03
N PHE A 127 2.05 11.27 -8.78
CA PHE A 127 1.79 12.67 -8.45
C PHE A 127 2.99 13.59 -8.70
N ASP A 128 4.21 13.08 -8.49
CA ASP A 128 5.47 13.82 -8.70
C ASP A 128 5.82 13.94 -10.18
N THR A 129 5.79 12.83 -10.92
CA THR A 129 6.28 12.79 -12.32
C THR A 129 5.20 12.97 -13.37
N ARG A 130 3.94 12.70 -13.01
CA ARG A 130 2.80 12.59 -13.94
C ARG A 130 3.13 11.69 -15.14
N HIS A 131 3.95 10.65 -14.97
CA HIS A 131 4.40 9.88 -16.12
C HIS A 131 3.45 8.70 -16.44
N PRO A 132 3.00 8.52 -17.71
CA PRO A 132 2.08 7.46 -18.11
C PRO A 132 2.63 6.03 -17.95
N LEU A 133 3.97 5.87 -17.84
CA LEU A 133 4.58 4.57 -17.55
C LEU A 133 4.11 4.00 -16.20
N ILE A 134 3.85 4.86 -15.22
CA ILE A 134 3.43 4.41 -13.87
C ILE A 134 2.06 3.75 -13.93
N ILE A 135 1.12 4.33 -14.69
CA ILE A 135 -0.20 3.71 -14.94
C ILE A 135 -0.01 2.32 -15.56
N LYS A 136 0.86 2.19 -16.57
CA LYS A 136 1.14 0.90 -17.20
C LYS A 136 1.77 -0.15 -16.27
N ILE A 137 2.54 0.29 -15.27
CA ILE A 137 3.12 -0.60 -14.26
C ILE A 137 2.08 -0.95 -13.18
N LEU A 138 1.22 -0.02 -12.82
CA LEU A 138 0.22 -0.19 -11.76
C LEU A 138 -0.91 -1.14 -12.19
N THR A 139 -1.28 -1.14 -13.47
CA THR A 139 -2.30 -2.04 -14.04
C THR A 139 -2.00 -3.54 -13.80
N PRO A 140 -0.83 -4.11 -14.19
CA PRO A 140 -0.54 -5.52 -13.93
C PRO A 140 -0.37 -5.82 -12.43
N ILE A 141 0.14 -4.88 -11.62
CA ILE A 141 0.26 -5.06 -10.17
C ILE A 141 -1.12 -5.16 -9.51
N THR A 142 -2.05 -4.29 -9.87
CA THR A 142 -3.42 -4.32 -9.33
C THR A 142 -4.18 -5.56 -9.80
N ALA A 143 -3.97 -5.98 -11.06
CA ALA A 143 -4.52 -7.23 -11.58
C ALA A 143 -4.02 -8.47 -10.82
N THR A 144 -2.72 -8.56 -10.51
CA THR A 144 -2.19 -9.69 -9.71
C THR A 144 -2.76 -9.69 -8.30
N GLY A 145 -2.99 -8.51 -7.70
CA GLY A 145 -3.67 -8.38 -6.41
C GLY A 145 -5.09 -8.98 -6.40
N VAL A 146 -5.88 -8.74 -7.45
CA VAL A 146 -7.23 -9.33 -7.60
C VAL A 146 -7.16 -10.84 -7.80
N ILE A 147 -6.26 -11.33 -8.65
CA ILE A 147 -6.10 -12.77 -8.89
C ILE A 147 -5.70 -13.49 -7.60
N ALA A 148 -4.72 -12.95 -6.88
CA ALA A 148 -4.30 -13.48 -5.59
C ALA A 148 -5.44 -13.43 -4.56
N SER A 149 -6.17 -12.32 -4.48
CA SER A 149 -7.31 -12.18 -3.56
C SER A 149 -8.42 -13.18 -3.87
N ALA A 150 -8.75 -13.41 -5.13
CA ALA A 150 -9.74 -14.40 -5.53
C ALA A 150 -9.32 -15.82 -5.11
N TYR A 151 -8.03 -16.15 -5.25
CA TYR A 151 -7.48 -17.42 -4.78
C TYR A 151 -7.59 -17.57 -3.25
N PHE A 152 -7.24 -16.54 -2.47
CA PHE A 152 -7.36 -16.58 -1.01
C PHE A 152 -8.80 -16.56 -0.50
N VAL A 153 -9.73 -15.95 -1.24
CA VAL A 153 -11.17 -16.06 -0.97
C VAL A 153 -11.66 -17.49 -1.23
N TRP A 154 -11.23 -18.11 -2.34
CA TRP A 154 -11.54 -19.50 -2.61
C TRP A 154 -11.02 -20.44 -1.50
N LEU A 155 -9.80 -20.22 -1.01
CA LEU A 155 -9.22 -20.96 0.12
C LEU A 155 -10.07 -20.84 1.41
N GLN A 156 -10.61 -19.65 1.69
CA GLN A 156 -11.50 -19.45 2.83
C GLN A 156 -12.80 -20.25 2.71
N LEU A 157 -13.41 -20.25 1.52
CA LEU A 157 -14.73 -20.85 1.31
C LEU A 157 -14.70 -22.38 1.15
N VAL A 158 -13.65 -22.94 0.54
CA VAL A 158 -13.63 -24.36 0.14
C VAL A 158 -12.80 -25.23 1.10
N PRO A 159 -11.46 -25.10 1.19
CA PRO A 159 -10.68 -25.96 2.09
C PRO A 159 -10.78 -25.56 3.56
N ILE A 160 -10.85 -24.26 3.91
CA ILE A 160 -10.88 -23.84 5.32
C ILE A 160 -12.31 -23.91 5.89
N GLY A 161 -13.29 -23.51 5.08
CA GLY A 161 -14.71 -23.48 5.47
C GLY A 161 -15.05 -22.37 6.47
N GLU A 162 -14.24 -21.31 6.54
CA GLU A 162 -14.42 -20.18 7.46
C GLU A 162 -14.08 -18.86 6.76
N ILE A 163 -14.71 -17.77 7.19
CA ILE A 163 -14.49 -16.43 6.61
C ILE A 163 -13.78 -15.54 7.62
N CYS A 164 -12.71 -14.88 7.17
CA CYS A 164 -12.05 -13.81 7.92
C CYS A 164 -12.51 -12.44 7.38
N PRO A 165 -13.26 -11.63 8.15
CA PRO A 165 -13.73 -10.32 7.70
C PRO A 165 -12.59 -9.38 7.28
N PHE A 166 -11.44 -9.41 7.95
CA PHE A 166 -10.29 -8.58 7.58
C PHE A 166 -9.66 -9.00 6.24
N CYS A 167 -9.61 -10.30 5.96
CA CYS A 167 -9.16 -10.80 4.65
C CYS A 167 -10.16 -10.40 3.55
N MET A 168 -11.47 -10.44 3.84
CA MET A 168 -12.51 -9.99 2.90
C MET A 168 -12.44 -8.48 2.64
N ILE A 169 -12.14 -7.67 3.66
CA ILE A 169 -11.90 -6.22 3.49
C ILE A 169 -10.70 -5.99 2.57
N SER A 170 -9.60 -6.73 2.76
CA SER A 170 -8.43 -6.64 1.87
C SER A 170 -8.78 -7.08 0.44
N ALA A 171 -9.51 -8.19 0.28
CA ALA A 171 -9.94 -8.64 -1.05
C ALA A 171 -10.86 -7.63 -1.75
N ALA A 172 -11.75 -6.96 -1.01
CA ALA A 172 -12.56 -5.88 -1.56
C ALA A 172 -11.70 -4.68 -1.96
N ALA A 173 -10.72 -4.30 -1.12
CA ALA A 173 -9.81 -3.21 -1.42
C ALA A 173 -8.99 -3.46 -2.70
N THR A 174 -8.45 -4.67 -2.92
CA THR A 174 -7.71 -4.98 -4.17
C THR A 174 -8.60 -4.88 -5.41
N VAL A 175 -9.86 -5.33 -5.32
CA VAL A 175 -10.84 -5.18 -6.42
C VAL A 175 -11.14 -3.70 -6.69
N VAL A 176 -11.32 -2.89 -5.65
CA VAL A 176 -11.53 -1.44 -5.81
C VAL A 176 -10.30 -0.77 -6.41
N LEU A 177 -9.08 -1.12 -5.97
CA LEU A 177 -7.84 -0.58 -6.56
C LEU A 177 -7.71 -0.92 -8.04
N PHE A 178 -8.01 -2.17 -8.43
CA PHE A 178 -7.98 -2.56 -9.83
C PHE A 178 -9.07 -1.85 -10.64
N ALA A 179 -10.27 -1.69 -10.11
CA ALA A 179 -11.34 -0.96 -10.78
C ALA A 179 -10.97 0.52 -10.99
N LEU A 180 -10.42 1.19 -9.97
CA LEU A 180 -9.93 2.57 -10.06
C LEU A 180 -8.80 2.68 -11.09
N GLU A 181 -7.86 1.74 -11.09
CA GLU A 181 -6.77 1.71 -12.05
C GLU A 181 -7.27 1.54 -13.50
N LEU A 182 -8.26 0.69 -13.72
CA LEU A 182 -8.91 0.57 -15.03
C LEU A 182 -9.68 1.83 -15.46
N MET A 183 -10.19 2.63 -14.51
CA MET A 183 -10.80 3.93 -14.80
C MET A 183 -9.73 4.97 -15.15
N ILE A 184 -8.63 5.00 -14.41
CA ILE A 184 -7.46 5.85 -14.68
C ILE A 184 -6.90 5.57 -16.07
N LEU A 185 -6.70 4.29 -16.41
CA LEU A 185 -6.17 3.86 -17.70
C LEU A 185 -7.10 4.27 -18.86
N ARG A 186 -8.43 4.17 -18.69
CA ARG A 186 -9.40 4.61 -19.70
C ARG A 186 -9.50 6.12 -19.85
N ALA A 187 -9.26 6.85 -18.77
CA ALA A 187 -9.27 8.31 -18.77
C ALA A 187 -7.94 8.94 -19.20
N SER A 188 -6.90 8.13 -19.45
CA SER A 188 -5.55 8.58 -19.80
C SER A 188 -5.19 8.12 -21.21
N ASP A 189 -4.80 9.06 -22.08
CA ASP A 189 -4.26 8.75 -23.42
C ASP A 189 -2.82 8.23 -23.31
N ALA A 190 -2.64 6.98 -22.87
CA ALA A 190 -1.32 6.40 -22.67
C ALA A 190 -0.69 5.90 -24.01
N PRO A 191 0.53 6.36 -24.37
CA PRO A 191 1.27 5.91 -25.58
C PRO A 191 1.57 4.40 -25.58
N SER A 192 2.10 3.85 -26.67
CA SER A 192 2.42 2.42 -26.75
C SER A 192 3.49 2.00 -25.72
N ALA A 193 3.43 0.76 -25.23
CA ALA A 193 4.35 0.29 -24.18
C ALA A 193 5.82 0.35 -24.64
N LYS A 194 6.10 0.09 -25.93
CA LYS A 194 7.47 0.10 -26.48
C LYS A 194 8.12 1.49 -26.44
N GLU A 195 7.34 2.53 -26.70
CA GLU A 195 7.81 3.92 -26.69
C GLU A 195 8.15 4.36 -25.25
N LEU A 196 7.33 3.94 -24.28
CA LEU A 196 7.53 4.23 -22.85
C LEU A 196 8.78 3.55 -22.25
N TRP A 197 9.10 2.33 -22.68
CA TRP A 197 10.31 1.62 -22.22
C TRP A 197 11.61 2.28 -22.68
N GLN A 198 11.58 2.95 -23.83
CA GLN A 198 12.74 3.67 -24.37
C GLN A 198 13.06 4.93 -23.54
N ASP A 199 12.04 5.52 -22.90
CA ASP A 199 12.17 6.68 -22.00
C ASP A 199 12.28 6.34 -20.51
N ALA A 200 12.22 5.06 -20.15
CA ALA A 200 12.32 4.63 -18.75
C ALA A 200 13.62 5.06 -18.06
N GLY A 201 14.73 5.13 -18.82
CA GLY A 201 16.03 5.59 -18.30
C GLY A 201 16.03 7.07 -17.90
N ASN A 202 15.32 7.90 -18.67
CA ASN A 202 15.19 9.34 -18.42
C ASN A 202 14.31 9.63 -17.20
N LEU A 203 13.30 8.79 -16.94
CA LEU A 203 12.46 8.90 -15.75
C LEU A 203 13.24 8.72 -14.46
N TRP A 204 14.13 7.72 -14.45
CA TRP A 204 14.95 7.45 -13.28
C TRP A 204 15.86 8.63 -12.94
N GLN A 205 16.35 9.35 -13.96
CA GLN A 205 17.29 10.45 -13.80
C GLN A 205 16.61 11.80 -13.49
N GLN A 206 15.37 12.02 -13.93
CA GLN A 206 14.61 13.25 -13.69
C GLN A 206 13.73 13.18 -12.43
N SER A 207 13.32 11.98 -12.01
CA SER A 207 12.50 11.77 -10.83
C SER A 207 13.24 12.15 -9.55
N ALA A 208 12.72 13.12 -8.81
CA ALA A 208 13.05 13.30 -7.40
C ALA A 208 12.43 12.14 -6.62
N MET A 209 13.06 10.96 -6.66
CA MET A 209 12.61 9.70 -6.04
C MET A 209 12.40 9.78 -4.51
N LYS A 210 12.61 10.96 -3.93
CA LYS A 210 12.48 11.29 -2.51
C LYS A 210 11.12 10.88 -1.95
N TRP A 211 10.00 11.21 -2.61
CA TRP A 211 8.66 10.90 -2.09
C TRP A 211 8.33 9.40 -2.05
N PRO A 212 8.44 8.63 -3.15
CA PRO A 212 8.23 7.19 -3.09
C PRO A 212 9.22 6.48 -2.18
N MET A 213 10.49 6.92 -2.13
CA MET A 213 11.48 6.37 -1.18
C MET A 213 11.15 6.69 0.27
N LEU A 214 10.61 7.88 0.56
CA LEU A 214 10.16 8.24 1.90
C LEU A 214 9.01 7.34 2.35
N LEU A 215 8.01 7.12 1.49
CA LEU A 215 6.88 6.23 1.80
C LEU A 215 7.34 4.79 1.98
N LEU A 216 8.19 4.29 1.09
CA LEU A 216 8.77 2.94 1.20
C LEU A 216 9.63 2.79 2.45
N SER A 217 10.41 3.81 2.82
CA SER A 217 11.25 3.75 4.02
C SER A 217 10.43 3.84 5.29
N VAL A 218 9.44 4.73 5.40
CA VAL A 218 8.57 4.83 6.59
C VAL A 218 7.68 3.59 6.73
N GLY A 219 7.02 3.16 5.66
CA GLY A 219 6.17 1.97 5.68
C GLY A 219 6.98 0.69 5.87
N GLY A 220 8.14 0.58 5.22
CA GLY A 220 9.07 -0.53 5.38
C GLY A 220 9.67 -0.58 6.78
N LEU A 221 10.07 0.57 7.33
CA LEU A 221 10.54 0.68 8.71
C LEU A 221 9.44 0.28 9.70
N THR A 222 8.18 0.63 9.43
CA THR A 222 7.05 0.17 10.26
C THR A 222 6.97 -1.35 10.30
N LEU A 223 7.06 -2.02 9.15
CA LEU A 223 7.06 -3.48 9.07
C LEU A 223 8.30 -4.09 9.73
N LEU A 224 9.47 -3.48 9.53
CA LEU A 224 10.73 -3.90 10.15
C LEU A 224 10.69 -3.75 11.67
N VAL A 225 10.11 -2.67 12.21
CA VAL A 225 9.96 -2.46 13.65
C VAL A 225 9.00 -3.50 14.22
N VAL A 226 7.86 -3.73 13.57
CA VAL A 226 6.88 -4.75 13.99
C VAL A 226 7.50 -6.15 14.00
N TRP A 227 8.32 -6.47 12.99
CA TRP A 227 9.04 -7.74 12.93
C TRP A 227 10.19 -7.81 13.94
N ALA A 228 11.03 -6.77 14.04
CA ALA A 228 12.18 -6.75 14.93
C ALA A 228 11.78 -6.83 16.41
N ALA A 229 10.64 -6.24 16.76
CA ALA A 229 10.14 -6.29 18.11
C ALA A 229 9.77 -7.73 18.54
N THR A 230 9.60 -8.69 17.61
CA THR A 230 9.48 -10.13 17.97
C THR A 230 10.73 -10.72 18.63
N PHE A 231 11.92 -10.11 18.42
CA PHE A 231 13.17 -10.52 19.08
C PHE A 231 13.39 -9.82 20.42
N ALA A 232 12.56 -8.84 20.78
CA ALA A 232 12.70 -8.18 22.07
C ALA A 232 12.32 -9.17 23.19
N PRO A 233 13.16 -9.34 24.23
CA PRO A 233 12.82 -10.20 25.35
C PRO A 233 11.55 -9.68 26.01
N VAL A 234 10.49 -10.48 26.00
CA VAL A 234 9.22 -10.14 26.66
C VAL A 234 9.47 -10.22 28.16
N PRO A 235 9.36 -9.11 28.91
CA PRO A 235 9.56 -9.15 30.36
C PRO A 235 8.43 -9.97 31.00
N GLY A 236 8.73 -11.19 31.45
CA GLY A 236 7.78 -12.03 32.18
C GLY A 236 7.65 -13.49 31.71
N THR A 237 8.46 -13.96 30.77
CA THR A 237 8.68 -15.40 30.52
C THR A 237 9.89 -15.91 31.28
#